data_AF-A0A1F9AH56-F1
#
_entry.id   AF-A0A1F9AH56-F1
#
_cell.length_a   1.000
_cell.length_b   1.000
_cell.length_c   1.000
_cell.angle_alpha   90.00
_cell.angle_beta   90.00
_cell.angle_gamma   90.00
#
_symmetry.space_group_name_H-M   'P 1'
#
loop_
_entity.id
_entity.type
_entity.pdbx_description
1 polymer ?
#
loop_
_entity_poly.entity_id
_entity_poly.type
_entity_poly.pdbx_seq_one_letter_code
_entity_poly.pdbx_strand_id
1 'polypeptide(L)' 'MKKSSSKLKEIETAIKHLSPEEQRRLLSRFTRLFQTQKIGPEDLEWLKAAEQAFSFWDNPEDEIYDAL' A
#
# COMPACT_ATOMS: atom_id res chain seq x y z
N MET A 1 -10.25 -23.18 4.01
CA MET A 1 -9.54 -21.91 4.33
C MET A 1 -9.44 -21.07 3.07
N LYS A 2 -10.09 -19.88 3.01
CA LYS A 2 -9.92 -18.79 2.00
C LYS A 2 -10.99 -17.70 2.25
N LYS A 3 -10.95 -16.98 3.38
CA LYS A 3 -11.89 -15.86 3.67
C LYS A 3 -11.28 -14.47 3.45
N SER A 4 -9.96 -14.36 3.25
CA SER A 4 -9.25 -13.08 3.20
C SER A 4 -9.49 -12.27 1.91
N SER A 5 -9.65 -12.95 0.77
CA SER A 5 -9.77 -12.27 -0.55
C SER A 5 -11.12 -11.57 -0.78
N SER A 6 -12.21 -12.01 -0.13
CA SER A 6 -13.56 -11.41 -0.33
C SER A 6 -13.64 -10.00 0.25
N LYS A 7 -13.16 -9.84 1.49
CA LYS A 7 -13.24 -8.57 2.22
C LYS A 7 -12.40 -7.47 1.56
N LEU A 8 -11.23 -7.82 1.02
CA LEU A 8 -10.40 -6.87 0.28
C LEU A 8 -11.10 -6.36 -0.97
N LYS A 9 -11.76 -7.25 -1.73
CA LYS A 9 -12.56 -6.86 -2.90
C LYS A 9 -13.77 -6.00 -2.54
N GLU A 10 -14.41 -6.28 -1.42
CA GLU A 10 -15.51 -5.46 -0.90
C GLU A 10 -15.02 -4.04 -0.53
N ILE A 11 -13.85 -3.94 0.10
CA ILE A 11 -13.21 -2.66 0.43
C ILE A 11 -12.82 -1.90 -0.84
N GLU A 12 -12.16 -2.56 -1.80
CA GLU A 12 -11.79 -1.94 -3.09
C GLU A 12 -13.02 -1.43 -3.84
N THR A 13 -14.10 -2.22 -3.86
CA THR A 13 -15.36 -1.83 -4.50
C THR A 13 -15.96 -0.64 -3.78
N ALA A 14 -15.99 -0.64 -2.44
CA ALA A 14 -16.49 0.48 -1.66
C ALA A 14 -15.69 1.76 -1.92
N ILE A 15 -14.36 1.66 -2.02
CA ILE A 15 -13.48 2.81 -2.32
C ILE A 15 -13.75 3.36 -3.73
N LYS A 16 -14.00 2.50 -4.73
CA LYS A 16 -14.32 2.93 -6.10
C LYS A 16 -15.63 3.72 -6.20
N HIS A 17 -16.58 3.49 -5.30
CA HIS A 17 -17.86 4.19 -5.28
C HIS A 17 -17.82 5.51 -4.50
N LEU A 18 -16.71 5.82 -3.81
CA LEU A 18 -16.52 7.09 -3.13
C LEU A 18 -16.24 8.21 -4.13
N SER A 19 -16.69 9.42 -3.81
CA SER A 19 -16.32 10.62 -4.56
C SER A 19 -14.80 10.89 -4.46
N PRO A 20 -14.20 11.62 -5.43
CA PRO A 20 -12.77 11.94 -5.39
C PRO A 20 -12.33 12.65 -4.10
N GLU A 21 -13.21 13.46 -3.49
CA GLU A 21 -12.94 14.16 -2.23
C GLU A 21 -12.93 13.20 -1.03
N GLU A 22 -13.84 12.24 -1.01
CA GLU A 22 -13.89 11.19 0.02
C GLU A 22 -12.71 10.23 -0.09
N GLN A 23 -12.30 9.87 -1.31
CA GLN A 23 -11.09 9.07 -1.54
C GLN A 23 -9.84 9.80 -1.02
N ARG A 24 -9.71 11.11 -1.29
CA ARG A 24 -8.60 11.93 -0.77
C ARG A 24 -8.60 12.02 0.76
N ARG A 25 -9.77 12.15 1.40
CA ARG A 25 -9.90 12.13 2.86
C ARG A 25 -9.58 10.76 3.45
N LEU A 26 -9.94 9.68 2.76
CA LEU A 26 -9.60 8.33 3.18
C LEU A 26 -8.09 8.11 3.12
N LEU A 27 -7.46 8.50 2.00
CA LEU A 27 -6.02 8.42 1.81
C LEU A 27 -5.25 9.17 2.92
N SER A 28 -5.64 10.41 3.23
CA SER A 28 -4.97 11.19 4.28
C SER A 28 -5.10 10.56 5.68
N ARG A 29 -6.21 9.89 5.97
CA ARG A 29 -6.39 9.12 7.20
C ARG A 29 -5.51 7.87 7.23
N PHE A 30 -5.37 7.17 6.11
CA PHE A 30 -4.45 6.03 6.00
C PHE A 30 -3.00 6.47 6.19
N THR A 31 -2.56 7.53 5.50
CA THR A 31 -1.21 8.08 5.67
C THR A 31 -0.96 8.46 7.13
N ARG A 32 -1.94 9.07 7.80
CA ARG A 32 -1.85 9.38 9.23
C ARG A 32 -1.74 8.11 10.08
N LEU A 33 -2.50 7.05 9.77
CA LEU A 33 -2.41 5.77 10.48
C LEU A 33 -1.01 5.17 10.35
N PHE A 34 -0.45 5.11 9.14
CA PHE A 34 0.92 4.64 8.91
C PHE A 34 1.96 5.51 9.61
N GLN A 35 1.75 6.82 9.68
CA GLN A 35 2.64 7.74 10.42
C GLN A 35 2.51 7.57 11.94
N THR A 36 1.32 7.22 12.45
CA THR A 36 1.08 7.00 13.89
C THR A 36 1.47 5.59 14.34
N GLN A 37 1.49 4.63 13.42
CA GLN A 37 2.05 3.31 13.66
C GLN A 37 3.56 3.50 13.68
N LYS A 38 4.14 3.56 14.88
CA LYS A 38 5.58 3.62 15.06
C LYS A 38 6.16 2.32 14.50
N ILE A 39 6.55 2.33 13.23
CA ILE A 39 7.38 1.30 12.64
C ILE A 39 8.63 1.25 13.51
N GLY A 40 8.79 0.16 14.25
CA GLY A 40 9.91 -0.04 15.15
C GLY A 40 11.19 -0.36 14.36
N PRO A 41 12.36 -0.34 15.01
CA PRO A 41 13.61 -0.76 14.39
C PRO A 41 13.51 -2.19 13.82
N GLU A 42 12.81 -3.08 14.52
CA GLU A 42 12.58 -4.47 14.10
C GLU A 42 11.73 -4.54 12.83
N ASP A 43 10.64 -3.77 12.74
CA ASP A 43 9.80 -3.73 11.54
C ASP A 43 10.58 -3.26 10.31
N LEU A 44 11.55 -2.34 10.48
CA LEU A 44 12.45 -1.89 9.41
C LEU A 44 13.41 -2.99 8.97
N GLU A 45 13.92 -3.80 9.91
CA GLU A 45 14.78 -4.94 9.58
C GLU A 45 14.01 -6.01 8.79
N TRP A 46 12.77 -6.30 9.19
CA TRP A 46 11.88 -7.18 8.43
C TRP A 46 11.56 -6.64 7.04
N LEU A 47 11.33 -5.33 6.91
CA LEU A 47 11.08 -4.68 5.62
C LEU A 47 12.28 -4.83 4.69
N LYS A 48 13.49 -4.57 5.21
CA LYS A 48 14.75 -4.70 4.47
C LYS A 48 15.05 -6.14 4.07
N ALA A 49 14.75 -7.11 4.93
CA ALA A 49 14.86 -8.52 4.57
C ALA A 49 13.87 -8.91 3.45
N ALA A 50 12.68 -8.29 3.44
CA ALA A 50 11.64 -8.55 2.45
C ALA A 50 11.90 -7.86 1.10
N GLU A 51 12.66 -6.76 1.04
CA GLU A 51 12.98 -6.03 -0.21
C GLU A 51 13.47 -6.94 -1.34
N GLN A 52 14.33 -7.92 -1.03
CA GLN A 52 14.84 -8.87 -2.03
C GLN A 52 13.72 -9.72 -2.67
N ALA A 53 12.65 -10.03 -1.93
CA ALA A 53 11.50 -10.76 -2.47
C ALA A 53 10.65 -9.89 -3.41
N PHE A 54 10.78 -8.57 -3.32
CA PHE A 54 10.12 -7.62 -4.21
C PHE A 54 10.99 -7.18 -5.40
N SER A 55 12.24 -7.64 -5.50
CA SER A 55 13.10 -7.39 -6.68
C SER A 55 12.49 -7.86 -7.99
N PHE A 56 11.53 -8.80 -7.95
CA PHE A 56 10.73 -9.20 -9.11
C PHE A 56 9.86 -8.05 -9.67
N TRP A 57 9.44 -7.12 -8.82
CA TRP A 57 8.66 -5.93 -9.21
C TRP A 57 9.55 -4.75 -9.61
N ASP A 58 10.86 -4.86 -9.43
CA ASP A 58 11.83 -3.86 -9.84
C ASP A 58 12.10 -4.04 -11.35
N ASN A 59 11.28 -3.35 -12.15
CA ASN A 59 11.38 -3.38 -13.60
C ASN A 59 12.22 -2.19 -14.08
N PRO A 60 13.44 -2.40 -14.59
CA PRO A 60 14.30 -1.30 -15.05
C PRO A 60 13.71 -0.53 -16.24
N GLU A 61 12.72 -1.09 -16.95
CA GLU A 61 11.99 -0.34 -17.98
C GLU A 61 11.00 0.67 -17.39
N ASP A 62 10.59 0.50 -16.13
CA ASP A 62 9.67 1.41 -15.44
C ASP A 62 10.37 2.67 -14.90
N GLU A 63 11.70 2.70 -14.84
CA GLU A 63 12.50 3.89 -14.46
C GLU A 63 12.19 5.10 -15.36
N ILE A 64 11.73 4.87 -16.59
CA ILE A 64 11.36 5.91 -17.56
C ILE A 64 10.12 6.67 -17.09
N TYR A 65 9.27 6.07 -16.25
CA TYR A 65 8.05 6.69 -15.73
C TYR A 65 8.24 7.45 -14.42
N ASP A 66 9.37 7.25 -13.71
CA ASP A 66 9.65 7.97 -12.46
C ASP A 66 9.92 9.48 -12.68
N ALA A 67 10.20 9.87 -13.92
CA ALA A 67 10.52 11.25 -14.31
C ALA A 67 9.35 12.04 -14.93
N LEU A 68 8.14 11.46 -15.00
CA LEU A 68 6.92 12.08 -15.55
C LEU A 68 5.96 12.56 -14.46
#